data_AF-A0A552EHI5-F1
#
_entry.id   AF-A0A552EHI5-F1
#
_cell.length_a   1.000
_cell.length_b   1.000
_cell.length_c   1.000
_cell.angle_alpha   90.00
_cell.angle_beta   90.00
_cell.angle_gamma   90.00
#
_symmetry.space_group_name_H-M   'P 1'
#
loop_
_entity.id
_entity.type
_entity.pdbx_description
1 polymer ?
#
loop_
_entity_poly.entity_id
_entity_poly.type
_entity_poly.pdbx_seq_one_letter_code
_entity_poly.pdbx_strand_id
1 'polypeptide(L)'
;MLNKPEITVIIEDKESYNFLPESQSVQILSLPDLKNIDSLKNIFICTSLTGLKAVSDIVRTANDKHHLRGLFIRENIDAIWLPQLFKRANLRTLRNTLVYRDFTLPTRVINAWIWGAQEHLIATALVIGESLLISRCDFDELEIPFASMPALQRIPLEERENFIIAEDGSYIHWPVVDIHLDIAAFLSVIEPVAKQKFAAIKLKHDQIFGQAIASLRKQHQLRQSDIIGVSERQVRRIEQGEGTKVETLNLFAQAHKMELNDYLDAVAGLIDNTSVDLLQS
;
A
#
# COMPACT_ATOMS: atom_id res chain seq x y z
N MET A 1 16.64 17.64 14.33
CA MET A 1 15.66 17.25 15.37
C MET A 1 14.94 16.02 14.84
N LEU A 2 14.83 14.95 15.64
CA LEU A 2 14.36 13.63 15.19
C LEU A 2 13.00 13.74 14.49
N ASN A 3 12.96 13.50 13.17
CA ASN A 3 11.71 13.21 12.49
C ASN A 3 11.20 11.89 13.05
N LYS A 4 10.02 11.95 13.68
CA LYS A 4 9.31 10.81 14.26
C LYS A 4 8.87 9.85 13.14
N PRO A 5 8.66 8.56 13.47
CA PRO A 5 8.02 7.62 12.54
C PRO A 5 6.68 8.21 12.05
N GLU A 6 6.50 8.21 10.73
CA GLU A 6 5.35 8.81 10.06
C GLU A 6 4.12 7.89 10.14
N ILE A 7 4.34 6.58 10.29
CA ILE A 7 3.31 5.55 10.38
C ILE A 7 3.41 4.83 11.72
N THR A 8 2.27 4.61 12.38
CA THR A 8 2.18 3.80 13.60
C THR A 8 1.40 2.53 13.33
N VAL A 9 1.96 1.36 13.59
CA VAL A 9 1.26 0.08 13.53
C VAL A 9 1.06 -0.46 14.95
N ILE A 10 -0.19 -0.61 15.36
CA ILE A 10 -0.58 -1.18 16.64
C ILE A 10 -0.95 -2.64 16.42
N ILE A 11 -0.31 -3.54 17.17
CA ILE A 11 -0.48 -4.97 17.04
C ILE A 11 -1.08 -5.52 18.32
N GLU A 12 -2.25 -6.13 18.16
CA GLU A 12 -2.84 -7.04 19.15
C GLU A 12 -2.51 -8.49 18.81
N ASP A 13 -2.56 -8.83 17.53
CA ASP A 13 -2.33 -10.17 17.03
C ASP A 13 -0.84 -10.45 16.79
N LYS A 14 -0.22 -11.21 17.71
CA LYS A 14 1.21 -11.54 17.65
C LYS A 14 1.62 -12.26 16.36
N GLU A 15 0.73 -13.02 15.73
CA GLU A 15 1.03 -13.70 14.47
C GLU A 15 1.31 -12.72 13.34
N SER A 16 0.66 -11.55 13.37
CA SER A 16 0.84 -10.51 12.35
C SER A 16 2.18 -9.78 12.45
N TYR A 17 2.87 -9.85 13.59
CA TYR A 17 4.12 -9.13 13.82
C TYR A 17 5.20 -9.45 12.78
N ASN A 18 5.37 -10.74 12.45
CA ASN A 18 6.45 -11.23 11.59
C ASN A 18 6.29 -10.86 10.11
N PHE A 19 5.15 -10.28 9.74
CA PHE A 19 4.84 -9.95 8.35
C PHE A 19 4.82 -8.45 8.12
N LEU A 20 5.01 -7.64 9.15
CA LEU A 20 5.02 -6.20 9.00
C LEU A 20 6.38 -5.72 8.50
N PRO A 21 6.41 -4.68 7.67
CA PRO A 21 7.67 -4.15 7.17
C PRO A 21 8.50 -3.55 8.30
N GLU A 22 9.77 -3.96 8.39
CA GLU A 22 10.76 -3.30 9.23
C GLU A 22 11.24 -2.04 8.49
N SER A 23 10.91 -0.85 9.01
CA SER A 23 11.24 0.46 8.43
C SER A 23 11.46 1.47 9.56
N GLN A 24 12.38 2.42 9.37
CA GLN A 24 12.64 3.49 10.33
C GLN A 24 11.48 4.49 10.40
N SER A 25 10.68 4.58 9.33
CA SER A 25 9.47 5.39 9.25
C SER A 25 8.25 4.74 9.91
N VAL A 26 8.37 3.49 10.37
CA VAL A 26 7.28 2.73 10.99
C VAL A 26 7.56 2.51 12.48
N GLN A 27 6.60 2.92 13.31
CA GLN A 27 6.59 2.56 14.73
C GLN A 27 5.66 1.38 14.97
N ILE A 28 6.21 0.24 15.37
CA ILE A 28 5.42 -0.90 15.80
C ILE A 28 5.21 -0.85 17.32
N LEU A 29 3.95 -0.85 17.75
CA LEU A 29 3.54 -0.87 19.14
C LEU A 29 2.71 -2.12 19.41
N SER A 30 3.07 -2.90 20.43
CA SER A 30 2.30 -4.08 20.84
C SER A 30 1.43 -3.79 22.04
N LEU A 31 0.22 -4.35 22.08
CA LEU A 31 -0.61 -4.36 23.28
C LEU A 31 -0.08 -5.37 24.31
N PRO A 32 -0.18 -5.08 25.62
CA PRO A 32 -0.91 -3.97 26.26
C PRO A 32 -0.07 -2.70 26.52
N ASP A 33 1.19 -2.63 26.09
CA ASP A 33 2.17 -1.62 26.54
C ASP A 33 1.99 -0.21 25.93
N LEU A 34 0.82 0.09 25.37
CA LEU A 34 0.51 1.36 24.72
C LEU A 34 0.34 2.49 25.75
N LYS A 35 1.22 3.50 25.64
CA LYS A 35 1.11 4.78 26.35
C LYS A 35 0.95 5.92 25.32
N ASN A 36 0.12 6.91 25.63
CA ASN A 36 -0.05 8.15 24.85
C ASN A 36 -0.54 7.99 23.39
N ILE A 37 -1.60 7.17 23.17
CA ILE A 37 -2.28 7.01 21.87
C ILE A 37 -2.65 8.36 21.24
N ASP A 38 -3.02 9.34 22.08
CA ASP A 38 -3.44 10.67 21.66
C ASP A 38 -2.42 11.45 20.84
N SER A 39 -1.15 11.07 20.91
CA SER A 39 -0.05 11.73 20.19
C SER A 39 0.31 11.05 18.86
N LEU A 40 -0.25 9.87 18.60
CA LEU A 40 0.06 9.04 17.44
C LEU A 40 -0.77 9.49 16.24
N LYS A 41 -0.17 9.42 15.05
CA LYS A 41 -0.80 9.74 13.75
C LYS A 41 -0.59 8.58 12.78
N ASN A 42 -1.37 8.58 11.70
CA ASN A 42 -1.34 7.55 10.64
C ASN A 42 -1.31 6.12 11.23
N ILE A 43 -2.34 5.82 12.02
CA ILE A 43 -2.43 4.61 12.83
C ILE A 43 -3.05 3.49 12.00
N PHE A 44 -2.32 2.39 11.88
CA PHE A 44 -2.83 1.10 11.42
C PHE A 44 -2.95 0.17 12.61
N ILE A 45 -4.01 -0.64 12.64
CA ILE A 45 -4.26 -1.58 13.74
C ILE A 45 -4.38 -2.98 13.15
N CYS A 46 -3.54 -3.91 13.59
CA CYS A 46 -3.61 -5.33 13.26
C CYS A 46 -4.14 -6.12 14.46
N THR A 47 -5.29 -6.77 14.31
CA THR A 47 -5.93 -7.57 15.35
C THR A 47 -6.51 -8.85 14.78
N SER A 48 -6.76 -9.83 15.62
CA SER A 48 -7.55 -11.01 15.26
C SER A 48 -9.05 -10.70 15.37
N LEU A 49 -9.90 -11.48 14.70
CA LEU A 49 -11.34 -11.33 14.80
C LEU A 49 -11.83 -11.49 16.26
N THR A 50 -11.22 -12.39 17.02
CA THR A 50 -11.48 -12.56 18.47
C THR A 50 -10.89 -11.45 19.33
N GLY A 51 -9.82 -10.80 18.86
CA GLY A 51 -9.08 -9.73 19.53
C GLY A 51 -9.69 -8.34 19.37
N LEU A 52 -10.72 -8.19 18.51
CA LEU A 52 -11.36 -6.91 18.19
C LEU A 52 -11.80 -6.11 19.43
N LYS A 53 -12.21 -6.79 20.51
CA LYS A 53 -12.60 -6.13 21.76
C LYS A 53 -11.42 -5.46 22.46
N ALA A 54 -10.21 -6.01 22.37
CA ALA A 54 -9.02 -5.47 23.01
C ALA A 54 -8.54 -4.17 22.35
N VAL A 55 -8.80 -4.00 21.05
CA VAL A 55 -8.43 -2.78 20.30
C VAL A 55 -9.56 -1.75 20.19
N SER A 56 -10.77 -2.06 20.67
CA SER A 56 -11.97 -1.25 20.36
C SER A 56 -11.87 0.21 20.77
N ASP A 57 -11.31 0.47 21.94
CA ASP A 57 -11.21 1.84 22.46
C ASP A 57 -10.14 2.64 21.72
N ILE A 58 -9.08 1.98 21.27
CA ILE A 58 -8.01 2.55 20.44
C ILE A 58 -8.56 2.89 19.06
N VAL A 59 -9.25 1.94 18.42
CA VAL A 59 -9.91 2.12 17.12
C VAL A 59 -10.84 3.33 17.18
N ARG A 60 -11.72 3.41 18.19
CA ARG A 60 -12.66 4.54 18.34
C ARG A 60 -11.91 5.86 18.51
N THR A 61 -10.97 5.93 19.43
CA THR A 61 -10.22 7.16 19.73
C THR A 61 -9.42 7.65 18.52
N ALA A 62 -8.74 6.73 17.82
CA ALA A 62 -7.97 7.05 16.62
C ALA A 62 -8.88 7.49 15.45
N ASN A 63 -10.03 6.84 15.29
CA ASN A 63 -11.00 7.18 14.25
C ASN A 63 -11.64 8.55 14.49
N ASP A 64 -12.06 8.84 15.72
CA ASP A 64 -12.67 10.13 16.09
C ASP A 64 -11.69 11.31 15.90
N LYS A 65 -10.39 11.05 15.95
CA LYS A 65 -9.32 12.04 15.67
C LYS A 65 -8.85 12.06 14.22
N HIS A 66 -9.44 11.27 13.33
CA HIS A 66 -8.99 11.10 11.94
C HIS A 66 -7.52 10.64 11.82
N HIS A 67 -7.04 9.87 12.81
CA HIS A 67 -5.69 9.31 12.82
C HIS A 67 -5.67 7.84 12.43
N LEU A 68 -6.80 7.12 12.55
CA LEU A 68 -6.94 5.76 12.03
C LEU A 68 -6.88 5.76 10.50
N ARG A 69 -5.89 5.07 9.94
CA ARG A 69 -5.74 4.83 8.50
C ARG A 69 -6.28 3.48 8.09
N GLY A 70 -6.02 2.43 8.85
CA GLY A 70 -6.54 1.09 8.55
C GLY A 70 -6.76 0.25 9.79
N LEU A 71 -7.83 -0.55 9.76
CA LEU A 71 -8.09 -1.64 10.70
C LEU A 71 -8.01 -2.97 9.95
N PHE A 72 -6.94 -3.71 10.17
CA PHE A 72 -6.73 -5.04 9.62
C PHE A 72 -7.19 -6.09 10.63
N ILE A 73 -8.10 -6.96 10.20
CA ILE A 73 -8.69 -8.00 11.05
C ILE A 73 -8.35 -9.36 10.45
N ARG A 74 -7.53 -10.14 11.15
CA ARG A 74 -7.23 -11.51 10.76
C ARG A 74 -8.44 -12.41 11.05
N GLU A 75 -8.87 -13.16 10.05
CA GLU A 75 -9.94 -14.15 10.15
C GLU A 75 -9.44 -15.44 10.83
N ASN A 76 -9.26 -15.38 12.15
CA ASN A 76 -8.86 -16.55 12.96
C ASN A 76 -10.04 -17.47 13.34
N ILE A 77 -11.27 -17.02 13.07
CA ILE A 77 -12.53 -17.77 13.12
C ILE A 77 -13.40 -17.29 11.95
N ASP A 78 -14.47 -18.02 11.62
CA ASP A 78 -15.36 -17.70 10.49
C ASP A 78 -15.86 -16.24 10.50
N ALA A 79 -15.62 -15.52 9.39
CA ALA A 79 -16.03 -14.14 9.19
C ALA A 79 -17.56 -13.91 9.27
N ILE A 80 -18.39 -14.97 9.24
CA ILE A 80 -19.84 -14.86 9.48
C ILE A 80 -20.16 -14.21 10.85
N TRP A 81 -19.24 -14.29 11.81
CA TRP A 81 -19.37 -13.69 13.14
C TRP A 81 -18.93 -12.23 13.23
N LEU A 82 -18.43 -11.64 12.13
CA LEU A 82 -17.93 -10.27 12.08
C LEU A 82 -18.98 -9.26 12.62
N PRO A 83 -20.27 -9.28 12.23
CA PRO A 83 -21.25 -8.33 12.75
C PRO A 83 -21.44 -8.43 14.28
N GLN A 84 -21.47 -9.65 14.83
CA GLN A 84 -21.65 -9.89 16.26
C GLN A 84 -20.42 -9.44 17.04
N LEU A 85 -19.22 -9.63 16.49
CA LEU A 85 -17.97 -9.23 17.14
C LEU A 85 -17.76 -7.72 17.09
N PHE A 86 -18.13 -7.04 15.99
CA PHE A 86 -18.21 -5.58 15.94
C PHE A 86 -19.18 -5.04 17.00
N LYS A 87 -20.38 -5.63 17.10
CA LYS A 87 -21.36 -5.26 18.12
C LYS A 87 -20.81 -5.46 19.54
N ARG A 88 -20.16 -6.60 19.81
CA ARG A 88 -19.54 -6.90 21.11
C ARG A 88 -18.40 -5.94 21.44
N ALA A 89 -17.62 -5.54 20.44
CA ALA A 89 -16.56 -4.53 20.56
C ALA A 89 -17.12 -3.10 20.72
N ASN A 90 -18.42 -2.89 20.50
CA ASN A 90 -19.03 -1.57 20.40
C ASN A 90 -18.33 -0.70 19.33
N LEU A 91 -18.06 -1.31 18.18
CA LEU A 91 -17.52 -0.68 16.99
C LEU A 91 -18.59 -0.63 15.90
N ARG A 92 -18.60 0.46 15.15
CA ARG A 92 -19.35 0.54 13.89
C ARG A 92 -18.46 0.00 12.77
N THR A 93 -19.07 -0.42 11.67
CA THR A 93 -18.32 -0.72 10.45
C THR A 93 -17.62 0.56 9.98
N LEU A 94 -16.32 0.47 9.73
CA LEU A 94 -15.50 1.57 9.24
C LEU A 94 -15.08 1.27 7.80
N ARG A 95 -15.04 2.29 6.95
CA ARG A 95 -14.65 2.14 5.53
C ARG A 95 -13.24 1.60 5.37
N ASN A 96 -12.34 1.94 6.29
CA ASN A 96 -10.95 1.51 6.29
C ASN A 96 -10.73 0.20 7.08
N THR A 97 -11.69 -0.72 7.03
CA THR A 97 -11.55 -2.05 7.64
C THR A 97 -11.33 -3.10 6.56
N LEU A 98 -10.25 -3.86 6.65
CA LEU A 98 -10.01 -5.01 5.78
C LEU A 98 -9.86 -6.28 6.61
N VAL A 99 -10.61 -7.31 6.21
CA VAL A 99 -10.49 -8.65 6.79
C VAL A 99 -9.55 -9.46 5.91
N TYR A 100 -8.61 -10.18 6.52
CA TYR A 100 -7.62 -10.97 5.78
C TYR A 100 -7.43 -12.35 6.37
N ARG A 101 -7.04 -13.28 5.49
CA ARG A 101 -6.53 -14.61 5.85
C ARG A 101 -5.03 -14.71 5.61
N ASP A 102 -4.56 -14.05 4.57
CA ASP A 102 -3.16 -13.97 4.18
C ASP A 102 -2.50 -12.72 4.75
N PHE A 103 -1.35 -12.90 5.37
CA PHE A 103 -0.56 -11.83 5.98
C PHE A 103 0.04 -10.86 4.95
N THR A 104 0.02 -11.18 3.65
CA THR A 104 0.47 -10.25 2.61
C THR A 104 -0.34 -8.96 2.55
N LEU A 105 -1.62 -8.97 2.95
CA LEU A 105 -2.50 -7.80 2.81
C LEU A 105 -2.07 -6.63 3.71
N PRO A 106 -1.92 -6.80 5.05
CA PRO A 106 -1.41 -5.73 5.90
C PRO A 106 -0.06 -5.20 5.43
N THR A 107 0.87 -6.09 5.07
CA THR A 107 2.21 -5.74 4.57
C THR A 107 2.13 -4.85 3.34
N ARG A 108 1.35 -5.27 2.35
CA ARG A 108 1.16 -4.56 1.09
C ARG A 108 0.60 -3.17 1.30
N VAL A 109 -0.44 -3.05 2.12
CA VAL A 109 -1.06 -1.74 2.40
C VAL A 109 -0.06 -0.85 3.12
N ILE A 110 0.59 -1.33 4.19
CA ILE A 110 1.53 -0.51 4.95
C ILE A 110 2.71 -0.09 4.08
N ASN A 111 3.27 -0.98 3.26
CA ASN A 111 4.29 -0.66 2.28
C ASN A 111 3.84 0.43 1.30
N ALA A 112 2.64 0.30 0.75
CA ALA A 112 2.09 1.31 -0.16
C ALA A 112 2.01 2.71 0.49
N TRP A 113 1.72 2.78 1.79
CA TRP A 113 1.72 4.03 2.54
C TRP A 113 3.12 4.55 2.85
N ILE A 114 4.08 3.68 3.19
CA ILE A 114 5.50 4.06 3.33
C ILE A 114 6.00 4.69 2.03
N TRP A 115 5.59 4.14 0.88
CA TRP A 115 6.04 4.60 -0.44
C TRP A 115 5.24 5.78 -1.00
N GLY A 116 4.21 6.25 -0.30
CA GLY A 116 3.30 7.29 -0.82
C GLY A 116 2.50 6.85 -2.06
N ALA A 117 2.38 5.55 -2.30
CA ALA A 117 1.78 4.96 -3.50
C ALA A 117 0.38 4.36 -3.25
N GLN A 118 -0.24 4.65 -2.11
CA GLN A 118 -1.49 4.02 -1.66
C GLN A 118 -2.68 4.19 -2.62
N GLU A 119 -2.74 5.29 -3.38
CA GLU A 119 -3.80 5.56 -4.36
C GLU A 119 -3.59 4.82 -5.71
N HIS A 120 -2.43 4.19 -5.88
CA HIS A 120 -2.00 3.53 -7.13
C HIS A 120 -1.90 2.01 -7.01
N LEU A 121 -1.98 1.46 -5.79
CA LEU A 121 -1.79 0.04 -5.50
C LEU A 121 -3.10 -0.61 -5.01
N ILE A 122 -3.22 -1.90 -5.30
CA ILE A 122 -4.39 -2.73 -5.00
C ILE A 122 -4.20 -3.40 -3.65
N ALA A 123 -5.04 -3.08 -2.67
CA ALA A 123 -5.04 -3.78 -1.38
C ALA A 123 -5.64 -5.18 -1.54
N THR A 124 -6.88 -5.23 -2.03
CA THR A 124 -7.63 -6.47 -2.25
C THR A 124 -8.67 -6.27 -3.35
N ALA A 125 -9.24 -7.36 -3.84
CA ALA A 125 -10.33 -7.34 -4.80
C ALA A 125 -11.25 -8.53 -4.57
N LEU A 126 -12.50 -8.41 -5.03
CA LEU A 126 -13.48 -9.49 -4.99
C LEU A 126 -14.50 -9.33 -6.13
N VAL A 127 -15.04 -10.44 -6.62
CA VAL A 127 -16.11 -10.41 -7.63
C VAL A 127 -17.46 -10.37 -6.93
N ILE A 128 -18.31 -9.42 -7.32
CA ILE A 128 -19.73 -9.39 -6.93
C ILE A 128 -20.57 -9.40 -8.20
N GLY A 129 -21.20 -10.53 -8.48
CA GLY A 129 -22.01 -10.70 -9.69
C GLY A 129 -21.18 -10.45 -10.95
N GLU A 130 -21.54 -9.41 -11.71
CA GLU A 130 -20.89 -9.03 -12.97
C GLU A 130 -19.86 -7.89 -12.81
N SER A 131 -19.48 -7.56 -11.58
CA SER A 131 -18.52 -6.51 -11.26
C SER A 131 -17.32 -7.07 -10.48
N LEU A 132 -16.14 -6.51 -10.76
CA LEU A 132 -14.95 -6.63 -9.93
C LEU A 132 -14.90 -5.42 -9.01
N LEU A 133 -15.02 -5.65 -7.70
CA LEU A 133 -14.81 -4.63 -6.68
C LEU A 133 -13.34 -4.64 -6.26
N ILE A 134 -12.68 -3.50 -6.35
CA ILE A 134 -11.26 -3.33 -6.04
C ILE A 134 -11.15 -2.35 -4.88
N SER A 135 -10.49 -2.77 -3.81
CA SER A 135 -10.08 -1.86 -2.73
C SER A 135 -8.62 -1.48 -2.96
N ARG A 136 -8.37 -0.17 -3.06
CA ARG A 136 -7.02 0.39 -3.13
C ARG A 136 -6.35 0.40 -1.75
N CYS A 137 -5.04 0.58 -1.71
CA CYS A 137 -4.31 0.70 -0.45
C CYS A 137 -4.67 1.95 0.37
N ASP A 138 -5.34 2.95 -0.22
CA ASP A 138 -5.94 4.09 0.49
C ASP A 138 -7.37 3.84 1.00
N PHE A 139 -7.88 2.61 0.82
CA PHE A 139 -9.24 2.16 1.17
C PHE A 139 -10.36 2.78 0.33
N ASP A 140 -10.06 3.50 -0.74
CA ASP A 140 -11.07 3.82 -1.75
C ASP A 140 -11.41 2.59 -2.58
N GLU A 141 -12.68 2.49 -2.95
CA GLU A 141 -13.23 1.35 -3.68
C GLU A 141 -13.55 1.75 -5.12
N LEU A 142 -13.19 0.87 -6.05
CA LEU A 142 -13.55 0.96 -7.46
C LEU A 142 -14.43 -0.23 -7.81
N GLU A 143 -15.58 0.02 -8.44
CA GLU A 143 -16.42 -1.03 -8.99
C GLU A 143 -16.29 -1.05 -10.52
N ILE A 144 -15.77 -2.17 -11.06
CA ILE A 144 -15.50 -2.34 -12.48
C ILE A 144 -16.41 -3.42 -13.05
N PRO A 145 -17.43 -3.08 -13.85
CA PRO A 145 -18.19 -4.09 -14.57
C PRO A 145 -17.27 -4.87 -15.51
N PHE A 146 -17.34 -6.21 -15.55
CA PHE A 146 -16.52 -7.01 -16.49
C PHE A 146 -16.79 -6.64 -17.96
N ALA A 147 -18.01 -6.18 -18.25
CA ALA A 147 -18.40 -5.69 -19.57
C ALA A 147 -17.76 -4.35 -19.96
N SER A 148 -17.18 -3.60 -19.01
CA SER A 148 -16.70 -2.23 -19.24
C SER A 148 -15.38 -2.16 -20.02
N MET A 149 -14.60 -3.25 -20.06
CA MET A 149 -13.32 -3.27 -20.78
C MET A 149 -13.09 -4.57 -21.55
N PRO A 150 -12.53 -4.50 -22.78
CA PRO A 150 -12.32 -5.68 -23.62
C PRO A 150 -11.44 -6.76 -22.97
N ALA A 151 -10.48 -6.36 -22.14
CA ALA A 151 -9.63 -7.32 -21.43
C ALA A 151 -10.45 -8.18 -20.44
N LEU A 152 -11.33 -7.56 -19.65
CA LEU A 152 -12.16 -8.29 -18.69
C LEU A 152 -13.21 -9.18 -19.37
N GLN A 153 -13.75 -8.76 -20.51
CA GLN A 153 -14.70 -9.57 -21.29
C GLN A 153 -14.11 -10.89 -21.80
N ARG A 154 -12.77 -10.98 -21.91
CA ARG A 154 -12.07 -12.20 -22.35
C ARG A 154 -11.93 -13.24 -21.24
N ILE A 155 -12.25 -12.89 -19.99
CA ILE A 155 -12.14 -13.80 -18.85
C ILE A 155 -13.43 -14.65 -18.79
N PRO A 156 -13.34 -15.99 -18.87
CA PRO A 156 -14.49 -16.88 -18.67
C PRO A 156 -15.13 -16.65 -17.30
N LEU A 157 -16.45 -16.86 -17.20
CA LEU A 157 -17.20 -16.60 -15.96
C LEU A 157 -16.62 -17.35 -14.76
N GLU A 158 -16.29 -18.62 -14.96
CA GLU A 158 -15.71 -19.52 -13.99
C GLU A 158 -14.29 -19.13 -13.54
N GLU A 159 -13.58 -18.33 -14.33
CA GLU A 159 -12.21 -17.87 -14.03
C GLU A 159 -12.17 -16.47 -13.42
N ARG A 160 -13.31 -15.77 -13.36
CA ARG A 160 -13.35 -14.37 -12.88
C ARG A 160 -12.87 -14.22 -11.44
N GLU A 161 -13.15 -15.19 -10.58
CA GLU A 161 -12.71 -15.20 -9.18
C GLU A 161 -11.29 -15.74 -8.99
N ASN A 162 -10.72 -16.42 -9.98
CA ASN A 162 -9.41 -17.08 -9.90
C ASN A 162 -8.24 -16.13 -10.26
N PHE A 163 -8.31 -14.89 -9.80
CA PHE A 163 -7.22 -13.95 -9.98
C PHE A 163 -6.21 -14.00 -8.83
N ILE A 164 -5.01 -13.51 -9.11
CA ILE A 164 -3.94 -13.32 -8.15
C ILE A 164 -3.61 -11.83 -8.12
N ILE A 165 -3.51 -11.27 -6.93
CA ILE A 165 -3.00 -9.91 -6.75
C ILE A 165 -1.50 -10.00 -6.53
N ALA A 166 -0.73 -9.20 -7.26
CA ALA A 166 0.71 -9.09 -7.05
C ALA A 166 1.01 -8.80 -5.57
N GLU A 167 2.12 -9.33 -5.05
CA GLU A 167 2.48 -9.19 -3.63
C GLU A 167 2.54 -7.73 -3.18
N ASP A 168 3.02 -6.85 -4.05
CA ASP A 168 3.09 -5.40 -3.88
C ASP A 168 1.81 -4.64 -4.25
N GLY A 169 0.79 -5.33 -4.77
CA GLY A 169 -0.47 -4.71 -5.22
C GLY A 169 -0.38 -3.99 -6.55
N SER A 170 0.69 -4.15 -7.32
CA SER A 170 0.89 -3.43 -8.58
C SER A 170 -0.12 -3.82 -9.68
N TYR A 171 -0.64 -5.05 -9.66
CA TYR A 171 -1.64 -5.53 -10.61
C TYR A 171 -2.47 -6.69 -10.07
N ILE A 172 -3.62 -6.93 -10.71
CA ILE A 172 -4.38 -8.18 -10.67
C ILE A 172 -4.05 -8.98 -11.94
N HIS A 173 -3.83 -10.28 -11.78
CA HIS A 173 -3.52 -11.21 -12.85
C HIS A 173 -4.53 -12.37 -12.90
N TRP A 174 -5.09 -12.63 -14.08
CA TRP A 174 -5.85 -13.85 -14.38
C TRP A 174 -4.98 -14.85 -15.17
N PRO A 175 -4.46 -15.92 -14.54
CA PRO A 175 -3.46 -16.81 -15.16
C PRO A 175 -3.94 -17.52 -16.42
N VAL A 176 -5.21 -17.93 -16.48
CA VAL A 176 -5.76 -18.72 -17.59
C VAL A 176 -5.75 -17.96 -18.92
N VAL A 177 -5.94 -16.65 -18.86
CA VAL A 177 -6.01 -15.77 -20.04
C VAL A 177 -4.83 -14.82 -20.17
N ASP A 178 -3.88 -14.89 -19.23
CA ASP A 178 -2.68 -14.06 -19.16
C ASP A 178 -2.98 -12.55 -19.20
N ILE A 179 -3.96 -12.12 -18.40
CA ILE A 179 -4.39 -10.72 -18.33
C ILE A 179 -3.90 -10.09 -17.04
N HIS A 180 -3.14 -9.00 -17.18
CA HIS A 180 -2.59 -8.20 -16.09
C HIS A 180 -3.19 -6.79 -16.13
N LEU A 181 -3.81 -6.35 -15.05
CA LEU A 181 -4.46 -5.03 -14.97
C LEU A 181 -4.06 -4.31 -13.67
N ASP A 182 -3.64 -3.06 -13.80
CA ASP A 182 -3.30 -2.17 -12.69
C ASP A 182 -4.41 -1.13 -12.43
N ILE A 183 -4.28 -0.34 -11.36
CA ILE A 183 -5.24 0.74 -11.03
C ILE A 183 -5.41 1.72 -12.19
N ALA A 184 -4.33 2.05 -12.89
CA ALA A 184 -4.40 2.99 -14.01
C ALA A 184 -5.26 2.46 -15.17
N ALA A 185 -5.18 1.16 -15.47
CA ALA A 185 -6.02 0.51 -16.46
C ALA A 185 -7.50 0.58 -16.06
N PHE A 186 -7.82 0.29 -14.80
CA PHE A 186 -9.21 0.36 -14.29
C PHE A 186 -9.78 1.79 -14.31
N LEU A 187 -9.01 2.77 -13.81
CA LEU A 187 -9.42 4.17 -13.83
C LEU A 187 -9.64 4.70 -15.25
N SER A 188 -8.93 4.17 -16.24
CA SER A 188 -9.09 4.58 -17.64
C SER A 188 -10.49 4.31 -18.21
N VAL A 189 -11.24 3.40 -17.58
CA VAL A 189 -12.58 2.98 -17.99
C VAL A 189 -13.66 3.70 -17.19
N ILE A 190 -13.44 3.92 -15.88
CA ILE A 190 -14.41 4.61 -15.00
C ILE A 190 -14.40 6.13 -15.25
N GLU A 191 -13.23 6.74 -15.42
CA GLU A 191 -13.08 8.20 -15.45
C GLU A 191 -12.23 8.70 -16.64
N PRO A 192 -12.80 8.72 -17.87
CA PRO A 192 -12.06 9.11 -19.07
C PRO A 192 -11.46 10.53 -19.01
N VAL A 193 -12.11 11.44 -18.28
CA VAL A 193 -11.69 12.85 -18.14
C VAL A 193 -10.71 13.04 -16.97
N ALA A 194 -10.88 12.30 -15.87
CA ALA A 194 -9.95 12.34 -14.75
C ALA A 194 -8.60 11.68 -15.08
N LYS A 195 -8.58 10.77 -16.07
CA LYS A 195 -7.37 10.17 -16.66
C LYS A 195 -6.25 11.18 -16.95
N GLN A 196 -6.56 12.36 -17.49
CA GLN A 196 -5.53 13.37 -17.79
C GLN A 196 -4.99 14.04 -16.52
N LYS A 197 -5.85 14.29 -15.54
CA LYS A 197 -5.47 14.91 -14.27
C LYS A 197 -4.67 13.93 -13.41
N PHE A 198 -5.10 12.68 -13.31
CA PHE A 198 -4.38 11.62 -12.59
C PHE A 198 -3.12 11.18 -13.30
N ALA A 199 -3.09 11.08 -14.64
CA ALA A 199 -1.84 10.85 -15.36
C ALA A 199 -0.83 11.98 -15.14
N ALA A 200 -1.28 13.25 -15.05
CA ALA A 200 -0.41 14.37 -14.75
C ALA A 200 0.09 14.35 -13.30
N ILE A 201 -0.76 14.00 -12.33
CA ILE A 201 -0.38 13.84 -10.92
C ILE A 201 0.60 12.67 -10.75
N LYS A 202 0.27 11.49 -11.29
CA LYS A 202 1.13 10.30 -11.30
C LYS A 202 2.47 10.57 -11.98
N LEU A 203 2.47 11.19 -13.16
CA LEU A 203 3.70 11.55 -13.86
C LEU A 203 4.57 12.50 -13.01
N LYS A 204 3.95 13.46 -12.34
CA LYS A 204 4.66 14.39 -11.45
C LYS A 204 5.22 13.65 -10.21
N HIS A 205 4.46 12.75 -9.62
CA HIS A 205 4.90 11.92 -8.50
C HIS A 205 6.07 11.01 -8.92
N ASP A 206 5.92 10.26 -10.00
CA ASP A 206 6.95 9.36 -10.53
C ASP A 206 8.23 10.14 -10.87
N GLN A 207 8.11 11.35 -11.43
CA GLN A 207 9.26 12.24 -11.66
C GLN A 207 9.98 12.64 -10.38
N ILE A 208 9.25 13.05 -9.34
CA ILE A 208 9.83 13.43 -8.05
C ILE A 208 10.53 12.20 -7.42
N PHE A 209 9.87 11.04 -7.45
CA PHE A 209 10.38 9.79 -6.93
C PHE A 209 11.65 9.33 -7.68
N GLY A 210 11.63 9.36 -9.01
CA GLY A 210 12.80 9.05 -9.84
C GLY A 210 13.97 10.00 -9.60
N GLN A 211 13.72 11.29 -9.40
CA GLN A 211 14.74 12.27 -9.04
C GLN A 211 15.35 12.01 -7.66
N ALA A 212 14.54 11.58 -6.69
CA ALA A 212 15.00 11.18 -5.37
C ALA A 212 15.90 9.94 -5.44
N ILE A 213 15.51 8.92 -6.21
CA ILE A 213 16.37 7.75 -6.50
C ILE A 213 17.71 8.18 -7.13
N ALA A 214 17.67 9.06 -8.12
CA ALA A 214 18.88 9.56 -8.80
C ALA A 214 19.80 10.33 -7.83
N SER A 215 19.19 11.11 -6.94
CA SER A 215 19.90 11.90 -5.93
C SER A 215 20.56 10.99 -4.89
N LEU A 216 19.83 9.99 -4.39
CA LEU A 216 20.35 8.99 -3.47
C LEU A 216 21.52 8.22 -4.08
N ARG A 217 21.37 7.76 -5.34
CA ARG A 217 22.45 7.07 -6.06
C ARG A 217 23.72 7.92 -6.16
N LYS A 218 23.56 9.20 -6.51
CA LYS A 218 24.69 10.15 -6.59
C LYS A 218 25.33 10.41 -5.24
N GLN A 219 24.55 10.52 -4.16
CA GLN A 219 25.08 10.66 -2.79
C GLN A 219 25.92 9.46 -2.38
N HIS A 220 25.52 8.26 -2.79
CA HIS A 220 26.25 7.01 -2.58
C HIS A 220 27.37 6.75 -3.62
N GLN A 221 27.63 7.71 -4.52
CA GLN A 221 28.68 7.65 -5.55
C GLN A 221 28.58 6.43 -6.49
N LEU A 222 27.37 5.87 -6.64
CA LEU A 222 27.10 4.74 -7.51
C LEU A 222 26.87 5.22 -8.94
N ARG A 223 27.41 4.49 -9.92
CA ARG A 223 27.10 4.67 -11.35
C ARG A 223 25.80 3.94 -11.69
N GLN A 224 25.18 4.31 -12.79
CA GLN A 224 23.98 3.59 -13.29
C GLN A 224 24.30 2.12 -13.62
N SER A 225 25.54 1.82 -14.03
CA SER A 225 26.05 0.46 -14.27
C SER A 225 26.17 -0.38 -13.00
N ASP A 226 26.25 0.26 -11.83
CA ASP A 226 26.49 -0.43 -10.56
C ASP A 226 25.18 -1.05 -10.01
N ILE A 227 24.03 -0.77 -10.62
CA ILE A 227 22.74 -1.41 -10.29
C ILE A 227 22.65 -2.75 -11.05
N ILE A 228 23.24 -3.79 -10.47
CA ILE A 228 23.29 -5.13 -11.08
C ILE A 228 21.87 -5.68 -11.26
N GLY A 229 21.59 -6.23 -12.46
CA GLY A 229 20.28 -6.80 -12.80
C GLY A 229 19.32 -5.81 -13.49
N VAL A 230 19.69 -4.52 -13.58
CA VAL A 230 18.93 -3.49 -14.31
C VAL A 230 19.83 -2.85 -15.36
N SER A 231 19.37 -2.72 -16.60
CA SER A 231 20.17 -2.06 -17.64
C SER A 231 20.34 -0.57 -17.34
N GLU A 232 21.48 0.04 -17.69
CA GLU A 232 21.70 1.49 -17.51
C GLU A 232 20.57 2.33 -18.14
N ARG A 233 20.04 1.87 -19.29
CA ARG A 233 18.90 2.51 -19.95
C ARG A 233 17.65 2.49 -19.08
N GLN A 234 17.36 1.36 -18.43
CA GLN A 234 16.20 1.22 -17.55
C GLN A 234 16.40 2.00 -16.25
N VAL A 235 17.60 1.97 -15.65
CA VAL A 235 17.96 2.83 -14.52
C VAL A 235 17.72 4.30 -14.85
N ARG A 236 18.21 4.76 -16.01
CA ARG A 236 18.01 6.14 -16.46
C ARG A 236 16.53 6.49 -16.65
N ARG A 237 15.71 5.58 -17.17
CA ARG A 237 14.26 5.85 -17.35
C ARG A 237 13.54 5.95 -16.00
N ILE A 238 13.86 5.07 -15.04
CA ILE A 238 13.31 5.12 -13.68
C ILE A 238 13.69 6.44 -13.00
N GLU A 239 14.97 6.85 -13.11
CA GLU A 239 15.44 8.15 -12.59
C GLU A 239 14.78 9.37 -13.24
N GLN A 240 14.18 9.19 -14.42
CA GLN A 240 13.42 10.22 -15.14
C GLN A 240 11.91 10.18 -14.86
N GLY A 241 11.47 9.29 -13.97
CA GLY A 241 10.08 9.16 -13.57
C GLY A 241 9.27 8.15 -14.38
N GLU A 242 9.92 7.13 -14.91
CA GLU A 242 9.21 5.91 -15.27
C GLU A 242 8.93 5.08 -14.01
N GLY A 243 7.66 4.71 -13.80
CA GLY A 243 7.26 3.84 -12.69
C GLY A 243 8.07 2.54 -12.66
N THR A 244 8.37 2.06 -11.44
CA THR A 244 9.23 0.91 -11.21
C THR A 244 8.56 -0.12 -10.31
N LYS A 245 8.89 -1.41 -10.52
CA LYS A 245 8.38 -2.52 -9.70
C LYS A 245 9.19 -2.67 -8.42
N VAL A 246 8.61 -3.29 -7.40
CA VAL A 246 9.29 -3.58 -6.13
C VAL A 246 10.51 -4.48 -6.32
N GLU A 247 10.44 -5.48 -7.19
CA GLU A 247 11.59 -6.31 -7.55
C GLU A 247 12.77 -5.48 -8.08
N THR A 248 12.47 -4.46 -8.88
CA THR A 248 13.50 -3.56 -9.41
C THR A 248 14.02 -2.64 -8.30
N LEU A 249 13.15 -2.12 -7.43
CA LEU A 249 13.55 -1.35 -6.25
C LEU A 249 14.45 -2.15 -5.29
N ASN A 250 14.20 -3.46 -5.15
CA ASN A 250 15.08 -4.37 -4.42
C ASN A 250 16.49 -4.40 -5.00
N LEU A 251 16.64 -4.41 -6.32
CA LEU A 251 17.97 -4.35 -6.96
C LEU A 251 18.67 -3.02 -6.69
N PHE A 252 17.93 -1.91 -6.65
CA PHE A 252 18.47 -0.62 -6.22
C PHE A 252 18.91 -0.65 -4.75
N ALA A 253 18.08 -1.15 -3.84
CA ALA A 253 18.40 -1.27 -2.42
C ALA A 253 19.67 -2.12 -2.19
N GLN A 254 19.76 -3.28 -2.86
CA GLN A 254 20.93 -4.15 -2.81
C GLN A 254 22.20 -3.46 -3.30
N ALA A 255 22.13 -2.68 -4.38
CA ALA A 255 23.29 -1.91 -4.87
C ALA A 255 23.74 -0.84 -3.85
N HIS A 256 22.81 -0.29 -3.07
CA HIS A 256 23.09 0.63 -1.95
C HIS A 256 23.48 -0.09 -0.65
N LYS A 257 23.49 -1.44 -0.64
CA LYS A 257 23.70 -2.28 0.55
C LYS A 257 22.71 -1.97 1.67
N MET A 258 21.47 -1.71 1.28
CA MET A 258 20.36 -1.42 2.17
C MET A 258 19.31 -2.51 1.99
N GLU A 259 18.56 -2.77 3.06
CA GLU A 259 17.28 -3.46 2.92
C GLU A 259 16.29 -2.56 2.19
N LEU A 260 15.30 -3.16 1.52
CA LEU A 260 14.35 -2.43 0.67
C LEU A 260 13.67 -1.26 1.39
N ASN A 261 13.25 -1.50 2.62
CA ASN A 261 12.53 -0.51 3.40
C ASN A 261 13.43 0.64 3.85
N ASP A 262 14.66 0.37 4.29
CA ASP A 262 15.65 1.42 4.61
C ASP A 262 15.99 2.26 3.37
N TYR A 263 16.09 1.61 2.21
CA TYR A 263 16.30 2.30 0.94
C TYR A 263 15.14 3.24 0.60
N LEU A 264 13.90 2.77 0.78
CA LEU A 264 12.70 3.57 0.49
C LEU A 264 12.51 4.70 1.48
N ASP A 265 12.87 4.50 2.76
CA ASP A 265 12.94 5.57 3.77
C ASP A 265 13.94 6.66 3.36
N ALA A 266 15.12 6.27 2.87
CA ALA A 266 16.13 7.21 2.39
C ALA A 266 15.66 7.99 1.15
N VAL A 267 14.94 7.34 0.22
CA VAL A 267 14.32 7.99 -0.94
C VAL A 267 13.24 8.97 -0.50
N ALA A 268 12.34 8.57 0.41
CA ALA A 268 11.27 9.41 0.93
C ALA A 268 11.81 10.68 1.62
N GLY A 269 12.86 10.53 2.45
CA GLY A 269 13.53 11.68 3.08
C GLY A 269 14.10 12.70 2.09
N LEU A 270 14.45 12.29 0.87
CA LEU A 270 14.90 13.21 -0.19
C LEU A 270 13.73 13.92 -0.88
N ILE A 271 12.57 13.27 -0.99
CA ILE A 271 11.35 13.86 -1.55
C ILE A 271 10.85 15.02 -0.68
N ASP A 272 10.87 14.83 0.64
CA ASP A 272 10.47 15.86 1.61
C ASP A 272 11.38 17.10 1.52
N ASN A 273 12.70 16.89 1.46
CA ASN A 273 13.67 17.98 1.34
C ASN A 273 13.52 18.76 0.02
N THR A 274 13.22 18.06 -1.08
CA THR A 274 13.01 18.69 -2.40
C THR A 274 11.71 19.51 -2.44
N SER A 275 10.71 19.10 -1.66
CA SER A 275 9.42 19.81 -1.54
C SER A 275 9.53 21.12 -0.74
N VAL A 276 10.47 21.20 0.21
CA VAL A 276 10.74 22.42 1.00
C VAL A 276 11.45 23.49 0.16
N ASP A 277 12.40 23.11 -0.70
CA ASP A 277 13.15 24.04 -1.56
C ASP A 277 12.27 24.69 -2.66
N LEU A 278 11.24 23.99 -3.12
CA LEU A 278 10.28 24.50 -4.11
C LEU A 278 9.24 25.50 -3.53
N LEU A 279 9.13 25.59 -2.20
CA LEU A 279 8.26 26.56 -1.51
C LEU A 279 9.02 27.81 -1.04
N GLN A 280 10.34 27.84 -1.18
CA GLN A 280 11.21 28.96 -0.81
C GLN A 280 11.86 29.66 -2.03
N SER A 281 11.48 29.28 -3.26
CA SER A 281 11.95 29.86 -4.51
C SER A 281 10.88 30.69 -5.24
#